data_AF-A0A485DC96-F1
#
_entry.id   AF-A0A485DC96-F1
#
_cell.length_a   1.000
_cell.length_b   1.000
_cell.length_c   1.000
_cell.angle_alpha   90.00
_cell.angle_beta   90.00
_cell.angle_gamma   90.00
#
_symmetry.space_group_name_H-M   'P 1'
#
loop_
_entity.id
_entity.type
_entity.pdbx_description
1 polymer ?
#
loop_
_entity_poly.entity_id
_entity_poly.type
_entity_poly.pdbx_seq_one_letter_code
_entity_poly.pdbx_strand_id
1 'polypeptide(L)' 'MMPDETAQAADDLRTRAVLPGHAGRFVLAKHSWDDPYKRLAAASEQRPWRLLTPMLGEPVWVADKTQSFNRWWR' A
#
# COMPACT_ATOMS: atom_id res chain seq x y z
N MET A 1 9.39 6.53 5.56
CA MET A 1 9.96 5.43 4.76
C MET A 1 9.53 5.65 3.33
N MET A 2 10.44 5.52 2.39
CA MET A 2 10.12 5.59 0.96
C MET A 2 9.29 4.35 0.55
N PRO A 3 8.50 4.42 -0.53
CA PRO A 3 7.70 3.29 -0.98
C PRO A 3 8.52 2.01 -1.26
N ASP A 4 9.70 2.15 -1.85
CA ASP A 4 10.57 1.02 -2.18
C ASP A 4 11.14 0.35 -0.91
N GLU A 5 11.48 1.16 0.09
CA GLU A 5 11.92 0.68 1.42
C GLU A 5 10.77 -0.03 2.15
N THR A 6 9.54 0.46 2.00
CA THR A 6 8.34 -0.19 2.56
C THR A 6 8.14 -1.58 1.96
N ALA A 7 8.33 -1.70 0.63
CA ALA A 7 8.26 -2.97 -0.05
C ALA A 7 9.38 -3.93 0.41
N GLN A 8 10.61 -3.42 0.58
CA GLN A 8 11.71 -4.21 1.13
C GLN A 8 11.43 -4.69 2.56
N ALA A 9 10.93 -3.82 3.43
CA ALA A 9 10.56 -4.20 4.79
C ALA A 9 9.49 -5.31 4.81
N ALA A 10 8.56 -5.30 3.85
CA ALA A 10 7.55 -6.35 3.71
C ALA A 10 8.13 -7.71 3.34
N ASP A 11 9.19 -7.73 2.52
CA ASP A 11 9.95 -8.95 2.18
C ASP A 11 10.75 -9.46 3.38
N ASP A 12 11.48 -8.56 4.04
CA ASP A 12 12.34 -8.88 5.18
C ASP A 12 11.53 -9.52 6.33
N LEU A 13 10.33 -8.98 6.57
CA LEU A 13 9.39 -9.49 7.57
C LEU A 13 8.57 -10.70 7.10
N ARG A 14 8.70 -11.11 5.82
CA ARG A 14 7.91 -12.17 5.19
C ARG A 14 6.41 -11.98 5.43
N THR A 15 5.95 -10.75 5.25
CA THR A 15 4.56 -10.39 5.51
C THR A 15 3.60 -11.14 4.58
N ARG A 16 2.34 -11.25 4.98
CA ARG A 16 1.27 -11.77 4.11
C ARG A 16 0.58 -10.66 3.31
N ALA A 17 0.56 -9.45 3.86
CA ALA A 17 -0.10 -8.30 3.26
C ALA A 17 0.48 -7.00 3.80
N VAL A 18 0.39 -5.94 3.00
CA VAL A 18 0.80 -4.57 3.33
C VAL A 18 -0.40 -3.66 3.21
N LEU A 19 -0.70 -2.89 4.26
CA LEU A 19 -1.68 -1.81 4.25
C LEU A 19 -0.93 -0.46 4.34
N PRO A 20 -0.90 0.35 3.27
CA PRO A 20 -0.23 1.64 3.31
C PRO A 20 -0.97 2.63 4.21
N GLY A 21 -0.21 3.41 4.95
CA GLY A 21 -0.71 4.50 5.80
C GLY A 21 0.17 5.73 5.71
N HIS A 22 -0.17 6.77 6.48
CA HIS A 22 0.60 8.00 6.60
C HIS A 22 0.88 8.72 5.25
N ALA A 23 -0.05 8.61 4.31
CA ALA A 23 -0.05 9.31 3.02
C ALA A 23 -1.45 9.88 2.72
N GLY A 24 -1.55 10.81 1.76
CA GLY A 24 -2.83 11.28 1.21
C GLY A 24 -3.67 12.25 2.06
N ARG A 25 -3.37 12.45 3.35
CA ARG A 25 -4.14 13.37 4.22
C ARG A 25 -3.51 14.76 4.42
N PHE A 26 -2.20 14.84 4.59
CA PHE A 26 -1.49 16.07 4.91
C PHE A 26 -0.31 16.28 3.95
N VAL A 27 -0.03 17.55 3.62
CA VAL A 27 1.13 17.93 2.79
C VAL A 27 2.34 18.11 3.69
N LEU A 28 3.05 17.01 3.96
CA LEU A 28 4.26 17.00 4.80
C LEU A 28 5.56 16.80 4.00
N ALA A 29 5.45 16.63 2.67
CA ALA A 29 6.56 16.41 1.76
C ALA A 29 6.28 17.03 0.38
N LYS A 30 7.32 17.10 -0.48
CA LYS A 30 7.28 17.82 -1.77
C LYS A 30 6.74 17.01 -2.96
N HIS A 31 6.47 15.72 -2.80
CA HIS A 31 5.92 14.88 -3.87
C HIS A 31 4.41 15.12 -4.03
N SER A 32 3.82 14.72 -5.16
CA SER A 32 2.36 14.75 -5.32
C SER A 32 1.70 13.83 -4.30
N TRP A 33 0.46 14.15 -3.89
CA TRP A 33 -0.22 13.45 -2.80
C TRP A 33 -0.40 11.94 -3.07
N ASP A 34 -0.47 11.55 -4.34
CA ASP A 34 -0.71 10.20 -4.86
C ASP A 34 0.58 9.43 -5.22
N ASP A 35 1.73 10.09 -5.26
CA ASP A 35 3.03 9.48 -5.60
C ASP A 35 3.37 8.27 -4.72
N PRO A 36 3.19 8.30 -3.37
CA PRO A 36 3.51 7.16 -2.53
C PRO A 36 2.67 5.92 -2.87
N TYR A 37 1.39 6.11 -3.22
CA TYR A 37 0.50 5.00 -3.58
C TYR A 37 0.87 4.41 -4.94
N LYS A 38 1.17 5.26 -5.93
CA LYS A 38 1.62 4.82 -7.27
C LYS A 38 2.91 4.02 -7.17
N ARG A 39 3.90 4.56 -6.46
CA ARG A 39 5.22 3.93 -6.30
C ARG A 39 5.15 2.63 -5.50
N LEU A 40 4.44 2.62 -4.37
CA LEU A 40 4.32 1.39 -3.58
C LEU A 40 3.61 0.30 -4.39
N ALA A 41 2.56 0.66 -5.12
CA ALA A 41 1.83 -0.31 -5.92
C ALA A 41 2.63 -0.87 -7.09
N ALA A 42 3.56 -0.09 -7.67
CA ALA A 42 4.55 -0.60 -8.63
C ALA A 42 5.60 -1.48 -7.95
N ALA A 43 6.15 -1.03 -6.81
CA ALA A 43 7.13 -1.78 -6.03
C ALA A 43 6.60 -3.11 -5.49
N SER A 44 5.27 -3.25 -5.35
CA SER A 44 4.58 -4.46 -4.90
C SER A 44 4.40 -5.51 -6.00
N GLU A 45 4.60 -5.15 -7.27
CA GLU A 45 4.38 -6.07 -8.39
C GLU A 45 5.33 -7.27 -8.28
N GLN A 46 4.81 -8.47 -8.56
CA GLN A 46 5.54 -9.75 -8.50
C GLN A 46 6.04 -10.17 -7.11
N ARG A 47 5.68 -9.45 -6.03
CA ARG A 47 6.03 -9.85 -4.66
C ARG A 47 5.05 -10.88 -4.09
N PRO A 48 5.49 -11.74 -3.14
CA PRO A 48 4.67 -12.84 -2.62
C PRO A 48 3.58 -12.41 -1.61
N TRP A 49 3.46 -11.11 -1.34
CA TRP A 49 2.49 -10.52 -0.42
C TRP A 49 1.48 -9.63 -1.14
N ARG A 50 0.33 -9.43 -0.51
CA ARG A 50 -0.77 -8.65 -1.08
C ARG A 50 -0.68 -7.18 -0.67
N LEU A 51 -0.70 -6.26 -1.63
CA LEU A 51 -0.96 -4.85 -1.31
C LEU A 51 -2.47 -4.64 -1.11
N LEU A 52 -2.85 -4.15 0.06
CA LEU A 52 -4.23 -3.80 0.40
C LEU A 52 -4.44 -2.31 0.15
N THR A 53 -5.50 -1.94 -0.56
CA THR A 53 -5.76 -0.54 -0.95
C THR A 53 -7.21 -0.14 -0.67
N PRO A 54 -7.72 -0.35 0.56
CA PRO A 54 -9.09 0.03 0.88
C PRO A 54 -9.32 1.51 0.61
N MET A 55 -10.50 1.84 0.08
CA MET A 55 -10.98 3.21 0.11
C MET A 55 -11.12 3.69 1.56
N LEU A 56 -11.10 5.00 1.77
CA LEU A 56 -11.31 5.58 3.10
C LEU A 56 -12.67 5.14 3.66
N GLY A 57 -12.63 4.43 4.80
CA GLY A 57 -13.83 3.87 5.44
C GLY A 57 -14.22 2.45 4.96
N GLU A 58 -13.54 1.90 3.96
CA GLU A 58 -13.75 0.51 3.53
C GLU A 58 -13.14 -0.48 4.54
N PRO A 59 -13.91 -1.50 5.00
CA PRO A 59 -13.40 -2.49 5.95
C PRO A 59 -12.36 -3.41 5.31
N VAL A 60 -11.38 -3.84 6.10
CA VAL A 60 -10.41 -4.88 5.72
C VAL A 60 -10.65 -6.13 6.54
N TRP A 61 -11.08 -7.20 5.89
CA TRP A 61 -11.28 -8.50 6.53
C TRP A 61 -9.97 -9.29 6.47
N VAL A 62 -9.14 -9.22 7.52
CA VAL A 62 -7.77 -9.78 7.53
C VAL A 62 -7.70 -11.27 7.16
N ALA A 63 -8.73 -12.05 7.52
CA ALA A 63 -8.80 -13.46 7.19
C ALA A 63 -9.20 -13.74 5.72
N ASP A 64 -9.84 -12.78 5.04
CA ASP A 64 -10.30 -12.93 3.67
C ASP A 64 -9.17 -12.63 2.67
N LYS A 65 -8.70 -13.70 2.03
CA LYS A 65 -7.68 -13.63 0.97
C LYS A 65 -8.25 -13.21 -0.39
N THR A 66 -9.56 -13.21 -0.54
CA THR A 66 -10.27 -12.95 -1.79
C THR A 66 -10.78 -11.52 -1.91
N GLN A 67 -10.89 -10.80 -0.78
CA GLN A 67 -11.26 -9.38 -0.77
C GLN A 67 -10.32 -8.57 -1.69
N SER A 68 -10.88 -8.02 -2.77
CA SER A 68 -10.16 -7.20 -3.73
C SER A 68 -10.36 -5.72 -3.43
N PHE A 69 -9.36 -4.89 -3.75
CA PHE A 69 -9.41 -3.46 -3.57
C PHE A 69 -9.08 -2.74 -4.88
N ASN A 70 -9.69 -1.57 -5.07
CA ASN A 70 -9.40 -0.70 -6.20
C ASN A 70 -8.18 0.19 -5.92
N ARG A 71 -7.50 0.62 -6.99
CA ARG A 71 -6.49 1.68 -6.90
C ARG A 71 -7.20 3.04 -6.95
N TRP A 72 -7.83 3.43 -5.84
CA TRP A 72 -8.72 4.59 -5.75
C TRP A 72 -8.06 5.96 -6.01
N TRP A 73 -6.73 6.02 -6.04
CA TRP A 73 -5.96 7.23 -6.39
C TRP A 73 -5.74 7.39 -7.90
N ARG A 74 -6.25 6.46 -8.72
CA ARG A 74 -6.24 6.57 -10.18
C ARG A 74 -7.43 7.37 -10.68
#